data_AF-F5SXU1-F1
#
_entry.id   AF-F5SXU1-F1
#
_cell.length_a   1.000
_cell.length_b   1.000
_cell.length_c   1.000
_cell.angle_alpha   90.00
_cell.angle_beta   90.00
_cell.angle_gamma   90.00
#
_symmetry.space_group_name_H-M   'P 1'
#
loop_
_entity.id
_entity.type
_entity.pdbx_description
1 polymer ?
#
loop_
_entity_poly.entity_id
_entity_poly.type
_entity_poly.pdbx_seq_one_letter_code
_entity_poly.pdbx_strand_id
1 'polypeptide(L)'
;MISIAKPDEATLKTALNNAELMLETGHDHQHVAQALLYMDERNHLMSNIVSAVENYFLLENEQARSDLLTAFKRFKTFEIESATEIEAELTLDQS
;
A
#
# COMPACT_ATOMS: atom_id res chain seq x y z
N MET A 1 5.34 12.42 10.13
CA MET A 1 4.76 11.77 8.94
C MET A 1 4.59 10.32 9.33
N ILE A 2 3.38 9.77 9.27
CA ILE A 2 3.12 8.38 9.65
C ILE A 2 3.57 7.52 8.46
N SER A 3 4.66 6.78 8.60
CA SER A 3 5.08 5.78 7.61
C SER A 3 4.13 4.60 7.65
N ILE A 4 3.62 4.22 6.48
CA ILE A 4 2.78 3.03 6.32
C ILE A 4 3.68 1.92 5.76
N ALA A 5 4.26 1.14 6.66
CA ALA A 5 5.09 -0.01 6.29
C ALA A 5 4.20 -1.12 5.72
N LYS A 6 4.74 -1.86 4.75
CA LYS A 6 4.06 -3.04 4.21
C LYS A 6 4.17 -4.15 5.25
N PRO A 7 3.09 -4.83 5.64
CA PRO A 7 3.18 -5.94 6.57
C PRO A 7 3.89 -7.14 5.92
N ASP A 8 4.63 -7.93 6.71
CA ASP A 8 5.18 -9.21 6.24
C ASP A 8 4.06 -10.19 5.81
N GLU A 9 4.41 -11.25 5.08
CA GLU A 9 3.40 -12.18 4.54
C GLU A 9 2.57 -12.89 5.63
N ALA A 10 3.17 -13.18 6.78
CA ALA A 10 2.46 -13.78 7.90
C ALA A 10 1.52 -12.77 8.57
N THR A 11 1.95 -11.53 8.75
CA THR A 11 1.14 -10.42 9.26
C THR A 11 -0.01 -10.08 8.31
N LEU A 12 0.22 -10.08 7.00
CA LEU A 12 -0.82 -9.87 6.00
C LEU A 12 -1.86 -11.00 6.00
N LYS A 13 -1.42 -12.27 6.00
CA LYS A 13 -2.32 -13.44 6.08
C LYS A 13 -3.07 -13.47 7.41
N THR A 14 -2.39 -13.14 8.50
CA THR A 14 -2.98 -13.05 9.84
C THR A 14 -3.99 -11.92 9.90
N ALA A 15 -3.71 -10.75 9.32
CA ALA A 15 -4.66 -9.65 9.25
C ALA A 15 -5.89 -9.97 8.39
N LEU A 16 -5.73 -10.71 7.28
CA LEU A 16 -6.85 -11.18 6.46
C LEU A 16 -7.71 -12.22 7.20
N ASN A 17 -7.06 -13.22 7.81
CA ASN A 17 -7.74 -14.23 8.61
C ASN A 17 -8.39 -13.60 9.86
N ASN A 18 -7.73 -12.62 10.49
CA ASN A 18 -8.24 -11.89 11.63
C ASN A 18 -9.34 -10.90 11.24
N ALA A 19 -9.35 -10.34 10.03
CA ALA A 19 -10.48 -9.56 9.54
C ALA A 19 -11.74 -10.43 9.40
N GLU A 20 -11.58 -11.70 8.97
CA GLU A 20 -12.66 -12.70 8.98
C GLU A 20 -13.05 -13.10 10.42
N LEU A 21 -12.08 -13.27 11.32
CA LEU A 21 -12.28 -13.62 12.75
C LEU A 21 -12.69 -12.44 13.66
N MET A 22 -12.52 -11.19 13.23
CA MET A 22 -12.89 -9.99 14.00
C MET A 22 -14.39 -9.76 14.06
N LEU A 23 -15.16 -10.45 13.21
CA LEU A 23 -16.60 -10.63 13.46
C LEU A 23 -16.86 -11.43 14.75
N GLU A 24 -15.88 -12.15 15.28
CA GLU A 24 -16.07 -13.10 16.38
C GLU A 24 -15.21 -12.84 17.65
N THR A 25 -13.95 -12.35 17.61
CA THR A 25 -13.07 -12.52 18.82
C THR A 25 -12.06 -11.43 19.25
N GLY A 26 -12.03 -10.21 18.67
CA GLY A 26 -11.35 -9.07 19.30
C GLY A 26 -9.85 -9.21 19.64
N HIS A 27 -8.99 -9.49 18.65
CA HIS A 27 -7.52 -9.53 18.83
C HIS A 27 -6.74 -8.64 17.84
N ASP A 28 -5.60 -8.15 18.37
CA ASP A 28 -4.52 -7.32 17.82
C ASP A 28 -4.88 -6.23 16.79
N HIS A 29 -5.39 -5.12 17.33
CA HIS A 29 -5.85 -3.98 16.53
C HIS A 29 -4.73 -3.22 15.81
N GLN A 30 -3.47 -3.32 16.23
CA GLN A 30 -2.39 -2.49 15.68
C GLN A 30 -1.89 -3.01 14.34
N HIS A 31 -1.59 -4.32 14.25
CA HIS A 31 -1.18 -4.93 12.99
C HIS A 31 -2.31 -4.94 11.96
N VAL A 32 -3.56 -5.13 12.40
CA VAL A 32 -4.73 -5.01 11.53
C VAL A 32 -4.89 -3.58 11.02
N ALA A 33 -4.75 -2.57 11.89
CA ALA A 33 -4.83 -1.17 11.47
C ALA A 33 -3.73 -0.80 10.46
N GLN A 34 -2.50 -1.24 10.67
CA GLN A 34 -1.40 -1.00 9.72
C GLN A 34 -1.65 -1.67 8.37
N ALA A 35 -2.10 -2.94 8.37
CA ALA A 35 -2.45 -3.64 7.14
C ALA A 35 -3.59 -2.94 6.38
N LEU A 36 -4.63 -2.48 7.10
CA LEU A 36 -5.74 -1.74 6.51
C LEU A 36 -5.30 -0.40 5.92
N LEU A 37 -4.46 0.36 6.63
CA LEU A 37 -3.90 1.62 6.12
C LEU A 37 -3.02 1.40 4.89
N TYR A 38 -2.21 0.34 4.87
CA TYR A 38 -1.43 -0.04 3.68
C TYR A 38 -2.33 -0.40 2.50
N MET A 39 -3.38 -1.21 2.73
CA MET A 39 -4.33 -1.58 1.68
C MET A 39 -5.11 -0.37 1.14
N ASP A 40 -5.53 0.54 2.01
CA ASP A 40 -6.27 1.74 1.63
C ASP A 40 -5.42 2.68 0.76
N GLU A 41 -4.19 2.98 1.20
CA GLU A 41 -3.26 3.82 0.42
C GLU A 41 -2.92 3.16 -0.93
N ARG A 42 -2.67 1.84 -0.93
CA ARG A 42 -2.42 1.08 -2.16
C ARG A 42 -3.61 1.16 -3.13
N ASN A 43 -4.83 1.05 -2.63
CA ASN A 43 -6.04 1.17 -3.43
C ASN A 43 -6.23 2.60 -3.97
N HIS A 44 -5.96 3.62 -3.15
CA HIS A 44 -6.00 5.01 -3.58
C HIS A 44 -5.03 5.28 -4.74
N LEU A 45 -3.77 4.84 -4.60
CA LEU A 45 -2.77 5.00 -5.65
C LEU A 45 -3.11 4.21 -6.92
N MET A 46 -3.70 3.01 -6.79
CA MET A 46 -4.19 2.24 -7.94
C MET A 46 -5.34 2.96 -8.65
N SER A 47 -6.27 3.55 -7.90
CA SER A 47 -7.36 4.35 -8.47
C SER A 47 -6.82 5.54 -9.25
N ASN A 48 -5.77 6.20 -8.76
CA ASN A 48 -5.13 7.31 -9.47
C ASN A 48 -4.48 6.86 -10.79
N ILE A 49 -3.91 5.64 -10.84
CA ILE A 49 -3.40 5.05 -12.08
C ILE A 49 -4.55 4.84 -13.06
N VAL A 50 -5.66 4.22 -12.63
CA VAL A 50 -6.83 3.97 -13.49
C VAL A 50 -7.34 5.28 -14.11
N SER A 51 -7.55 6.32 -13.31
CA SER A 51 -7.98 7.64 -13.79
C SER A 51 -6.97 8.25 -14.78
N ALA A 52 -5.67 8.10 -14.54
CA ALA A 52 -4.65 8.62 -15.44
C ALA A 52 -4.59 7.84 -16.77
N VAL A 53 -4.84 6.53 -16.76
CA VAL A 53 -4.96 5.70 -17.97
C VAL A 53 -6.16 6.14 -18.80
N GLU A 54 -7.33 6.32 -18.17
CA GLU A 54 -8.54 6.80 -18.84
C GLU A 54 -8.31 8.16 -19.50
N ASN A 55 -7.70 9.11 -18.78
CA ASN A 55 -7.37 10.43 -19.31
C ASN A 55 -6.34 10.38 -20.45
N TYR A 56 -5.35 9.48 -20.36
CA TYR A 56 -4.37 9.29 -21.43
C TYR A 56 -5.02 8.81 -22.72
N PHE A 57 -5.93 7.84 -22.65
CA PHE A 57 -6.67 7.37 -23.82
C PHE A 57 -7.68 8.41 -24.36
N LEU A 58 -8.21 9.28 -23.51
CA LEU A 58 -9.16 10.33 -23.95
C LEU A 58 -8.45 11.50 -24.64
N LEU A 59 -7.30 11.93 -24.11
CA LEU A 59 -6.64 13.18 -24.52
C LEU A 59 -5.42 12.97 -25.44
N GLU A 60 -4.76 11.81 -25.33
CA GLU A 60 -3.57 11.40 -26.11
C GLU A 60 -2.46 12.47 -26.23
N ASN A 61 -2.33 13.34 -25.22
CA ASN A 61 -1.37 14.45 -25.24
C ASN A 61 -0.21 14.23 -24.24
N GLU A 62 0.86 15.04 -24.41
CA GLU A 62 2.09 14.93 -23.60
C GLU A 62 1.81 15.11 -22.10
N GLN A 63 0.84 15.94 -21.74
CA GLN A 63 0.48 16.15 -20.33
C GLN A 63 -0.16 14.90 -19.73
N ALA A 64 -1.13 14.30 -20.41
CA ALA A 64 -1.79 13.08 -19.95
C ALA A 64 -0.80 11.90 -19.86
N ARG A 65 0.18 11.83 -20.78
CA ARG A 65 1.30 10.88 -20.70
C ARG A 65 2.16 11.11 -19.46
N SER A 66 2.49 12.37 -19.17
CA SER A 66 3.29 12.77 -18.02
C SER A 66 2.57 12.45 -16.69
N ASP A 67 1.27 12.70 -16.64
CA ASP A 67 0.42 12.43 -15.48
C ASP A 67 0.35 10.92 -15.20
N LEU A 68 0.19 10.09 -16.25
CA LEU A 68 0.22 8.63 -16.15
C LEU A 68 1.57 8.12 -15.63
N LEU A 69 2.68 8.61 -16.18
CA LEU A 69 4.02 8.24 -15.70
C LEU A 69 4.22 8.66 -14.23
N THR A 70 3.71 9.82 -13.85
CA THR A 70 3.77 10.30 -12.46
C THR A 70 2.97 9.41 -11.52
N ALA A 71 1.76 8.99 -11.90
CA ALA A 71 0.95 8.06 -11.12
C ALA A 71 1.67 6.71 -10.92
N PHE A 72 2.22 6.15 -11.99
CA PHE A 72 3.01 4.91 -11.89
C PHE A 72 4.25 5.05 -11.00
N LYS A 73 4.96 6.17 -11.12
CA LYS A 73 6.15 6.43 -10.29
C LYS A 73 5.77 6.49 -8.81
N ARG A 74 4.70 7.20 -8.45
CA ARG A 74 4.21 7.28 -7.06
C ARG A 74 3.85 5.91 -6.49
N PHE A 75 3.10 5.11 -7.25
CA PHE A 75 2.74 3.76 -6.83
C PHE A 75 3.97 2.87 -6.60
N LYS A 76 4.94 2.91 -7.52
CA LYS A 76 6.19 2.13 -7.37
C LYS A 76 7.03 2.61 -6.20
N THR A 77 7.14 3.92 -5.99
CA THR A 77 7.86 4.50 -4.85
C THR A 77 7.24 4.02 -3.54
N PHE A 78 5.91 4.10 -3.40
CA PHE A 78 5.20 3.57 -2.24
C PHE A 78 5.50 2.08 -2.00
N GLU A 79 5.36 1.22 -3.00
CA GLU A 79 5.63 -0.22 -2.85
C GLU A 79 7.10 -0.52 -2.46
N ILE A 80 8.06 0.28 -2.92
CA ILE A 80 9.49 0.12 -2.58
C ILE A 80 9.78 0.64 -1.16
N GLU A 81 9.31 1.84 -0.83
CA GLU A 81 9.51 2.46 0.49
C GLU A 81 8.86 1.62 1.58
N SER A 82 7.61 1.20 1.38
CA SER A 82 6.91 0.31 2.31
C SER A 82 7.60 -1.04 2.47
N ALA A 83 8.35 -1.55 1.47
CA ALA A 83 9.13 -2.78 1.57
C ALA A 83 10.50 -2.57 2.26
N THR A 84 11.14 -1.41 2.05
CA THR A 84 12.45 -1.09 2.62
C THR A 84 12.35 -0.82 4.13
N GLU A 85 11.23 -0.29 4.61
CA GLU A 85 10.97 -0.09 6.05
C GLU A 85 10.92 -1.42 6.82
N ILE A 86 10.44 -2.50 6.21
CA ILE A 86 10.41 -3.85 6.82
C ILE A 86 11.81 -4.36 7.10
N GLU A 87 12.74 -4.18 6.15
CA GLU A 87 14.12 -4.66 6.30
C GLU A 87 14.87 -3.93 7.44
N ALA A 88 14.55 -2.66 7.68
CA ALA A 88 15.12 -1.87 8.75
C ALA A 88 14.55 -2.25 10.15
N GLU A 89 13.27 -2.57 10.25
CA GLU A 89 12.67 -3.03 11.52
C GLU A 89 13.15 -4.45 11.91
N LEU A 90 13.27 -5.36 10.94
CA LEU A 90 13.75 -6.74 11.18
C LEU A 90 15.23 -6.81 11.62
N THR A 91 16.05 -5.82 11.25
CA THR A 91 17.47 -5.77 11.63
C THR A 91 17.70 -5.16 13.03
N LEU A 92 16.77 -4.34 13.52
CA LEU A 92 16.82 -3.77 14.88
C LEU A 92 16.35 -4.76 15.96
N ASP A 93 15.46 -5.69 15.63
CA ASP A 93 14.92 -6.67 16.58
C ASP A 93 15.89 -7.84 16.87
N GLN A 94 17.06 -7.86 16.24
CA GLN A 94 18.12 -8.86 16.45
C GLN A 94 19.34 -8.35 17.26
N SER A 95 19.28 -7.15 17.84
CA SER A 95 20.38 -6.54 18.62
C SER A 95 20.05 -6.32 20.09
#